data_AF-T1A384-F1
#
_entry.id   AF-T1A384-F1
#
_cell.length_a   1.000
_cell.length_b   1.000
_cell.length_c   1.000
_cell.angle_alpha   90.00
_cell.angle_beta   90.00
_cell.angle_gamma   90.00
#
_symmetry.space_group_name_H-M   'P 1'
#
loop_
_entity.id
_entity.type
_entity.pdbx_description
1 polymer ?
#
loop_
_entity_poly.entity_id
_entity_poly.type
_entity_poly.pdbx_seq_one_letter_code
_entity_poly.pdbx_strand_id
1 'polypeptide(L)'
;NIIVPAGTARIGTKELNIEINGSPSKLAGLGDLPVKSMGSTVIRLKDVAVVHDGFVPQENVVRVNGMRSTYLTVFKHVGASTLTVVSDVKKLIPHIESLLPPGIHLKPFFDQSVFVKQALVDVIMEGVIGTLLVSLMIYLFLGDLRSTV
;
A
#
# COMPACT_ATOMS: atom_id res chain seq x y z
N ASN A 1 0.31 -2.60 30.95
CA ASN A 1 0.27 -3.69 29.94
C ASN A 1 1.71 -4.02 29.59
N ILE A 2 2.25 -5.12 30.11
CA ILE A 2 3.65 -5.52 29.90
C ILE A 2 3.64 -6.98 29.45
N ILE A 3 4.26 -7.26 28.31
CA ILE A 3 4.56 -8.63 27.88
C ILE A 3 5.99 -8.89 28.34
N VAL A 4 6.14 -9.71 29.38
CA VAL A 4 7.44 -10.08 29.94
C VAL A 4 7.74 -11.52 29.54
N PRO A 5 8.93 -11.85 29.00
CA PRO A 5 9.31 -13.23 28.78
C PRO A 5 9.37 -13.95 30.13
N ALA A 6 8.56 -15.01 30.29
CA ALA A 6 8.50 -15.76 31.54
C ALA A 6 9.56 -16.85 31.66
N GLY A 7 10.41 -17.00 30.63
CA GLY A 7 11.45 -18.01 30.56
C GLY A 7 10.90 -19.39 30.20
N THR A 8 11.69 -20.42 30.45
CA THR A 8 11.31 -21.81 30.20
C THR A 8 11.10 -22.57 31.51
N ALA A 9 10.18 -23.53 31.52
CA ALA A 9 10.02 -24.49 32.59
C ALA A 9 10.34 -25.90 32.09
N ARG A 10 11.17 -26.62 32.85
CA ARG A 10 11.51 -28.01 32.55
C ARG A 10 10.57 -28.95 33.31
N ILE A 11 9.79 -29.73 32.57
CA ILE A 11 8.87 -30.74 33.11
C ILE A 11 9.29 -32.10 32.55
N GLY A 12 9.88 -32.94 33.41
CA GLY A 12 10.48 -34.20 33.00
C GLY A 12 11.65 -33.99 32.03
N THR A 13 11.57 -34.61 30.84
CA THR A 13 12.57 -34.45 29.77
C THR A 13 12.28 -33.30 28.81
N LYS A 14 11.16 -32.57 28.98
CA LYS A 14 10.75 -31.48 28.09
C LYS A 14 11.02 -30.12 28.72
N GLU A 15 11.56 -29.21 27.92
CA GLU A 15 11.67 -27.79 28.24
C GLU A 15 10.57 -27.05 27.48
N LEU A 16 9.70 -26.37 28.23
CA LEU A 16 8.54 -25.67 27.71
C LEU A 16 8.76 -24.17 27.85
N ASN A 17 8.54 -23.41 26.78
CA ASN A 17 8.53 -21.96 26.86
C ASN A 17 7.25 -21.50 27.57
N ILE A 18 7.39 -20.64 28.59
CA ILE A 18 6.24 -20.05 29.27
C ILE A 18 5.96 -18.69 28.63
N GLU A 19 4.76 -18.55 28.10
CA GLU A 19 4.26 -17.28 27.59
C GLU A 19 3.24 -16.70 28.57
N ILE A 20 3.47 -15.46 29.01
CA ILE A 20 2.49 -14.70 29.79
C ILE A 20 1.90 -13.63 28.89
N ASN A 21 0.61 -13.73 28.60
CA ASN A 21 -0.11 -12.70 27.85
C ASN A 21 -0.76 -11.70 28.81
N GLY A 22 -0.10 -10.55 29.00
CA GLY A 22 -0.62 -9.44 29.80
C GLY A 22 -1.57 -8.50 29.05
N SER A 23 -1.82 -8.73 27.75
CA SER A 23 -2.67 -7.89 26.90
C SER A 23 -4.04 -8.54 26.71
N PRO A 24 -5.14 -7.83 27.03
CA PRO A 24 -6.48 -8.30 26.72
C PRO A 24 -6.66 -8.52 25.22
N SER A 25 -7.07 -9.72 24.83
CA SER A 25 -7.34 -10.08 23.43
C SER A 25 -8.69 -9.57 22.92
N LYS A 26 -9.57 -9.14 23.84
CA LYS A 26 -10.92 -8.65 23.56
C LYS A 26 -11.15 -7.31 24.25
N LEU A 27 -11.95 -6.47 23.61
CA LEU A 27 -12.36 -5.16 24.13
C LEU A 27 -12.89 -5.23 25.57
N ALA A 28 -13.69 -6.25 25.88
CA ALA A 28 -14.23 -6.46 27.23
C ALA A 28 -13.13 -6.57 28.31
N GLY A 29 -11.98 -7.17 27.98
CA GLY A 29 -10.87 -7.33 28.92
C GLY A 29 -10.09 -6.04 29.17
N LEU A 30 -10.22 -5.01 28.31
CA LEU A 30 -9.67 -3.68 28.59
C LEU A 30 -10.39 -3.04 29.79
N GLY A 31 -11.71 -3.23 29.89
CA GLY A 31 -12.50 -2.71 31.01
C GLY A 31 -12.12 -3.30 32.38
N ASP A 32 -11.57 -4.51 32.40
CA ASP A 32 -11.15 -5.19 33.63
C ASP A 32 -9.73 -4.81 34.09
N LEU A 33 -9.03 -3.96 33.34
CA LEU A 33 -7.70 -3.50 33.71
C LEU A 33 -7.74 -2.75 35.06
N PRO A 34 -6.91 -3.13 36.03
CA PRO A 34 -6.86 -2.45 37.33
C PRO A 34 -6.26 -1.05 37.17
N VAL A 35 -6.97 -0.04 37.66
CA VAL A 35 -6.51 1.37 37.69
C VAL A 35 -5.95 1.72 39.07
N LYS A 36 -6.59 1.22 40.14
CA LYS A 36 -6.16 1.44 41.52
C LYS A 36 -6.60 0.28 42.41
N SER A 37 -5.75 -0.08 43.38
CA SER A 37 -6.12 -1.03 44.44
C SER A 37 -6.15 -0.29 45.79
N MET A 38 -7.23 -0.45 46.55
CA MET A 38 -7.36 0.08 47.91
C MET A 38 -7.87 -1.05 48.83
N GLY A 39 -6.95 -1.63 49.62
CA GLY A 39 -7.25 -2.77 50.47
C GLY A 39 -7.72 -3.97 49.65
N SER A 40 -8.94 -4.45 49.92
CA SER A 40 -9.57 -5.57 49.19
C SER A 40 -10.32 -5.15 47.92
N THR A 41 -10.44 -3.86 47.64
CA THR A 41 -11.20 -3.35 46.49
C THR A 41 -10.25 -2.93 45.38
N VAL A 42 -10.46 -3.51 44.19
CA VAL A 42 -9.74 -3.14 42.97
C VAL A 42 -10.68 -2.32 42.09
N ILE A 43 -10.33 -1.05 41.87
CA ILE A 43 -10.99 -0.17 40.92
C ILE A 43 -10.46 -0.51 39.52
N ARG A 44 -11.38 -0.86 38.62
CA ARG A 44 -11.10 -1.25 37.24
C ARG A 44 -11.37 -0.11 36.27
N LEU A 45 -10.85 -0.20 35.05
CA LEU A 45 -11.01 0.84 34.03
C LEU A 45 -12.49 1.12 33.72
N LYS A 46 -13.32 0.07 33.69
CA LYS A 46 -14.77 0.19 33.49
C LYS A 46 -15.51 0.95 34.60
N ASP A 47 -14.92 1.06 35.79
CA ASP A 47 -15.53 1.77 36.91
C ASP A 47 -15.33 3.30 36.78
N VAL A 48 -14.42 3.75 35.90
CA VAL A 48 -14.04 5.16 35.72
C VAL A 48 -14.12 5.66 34.27
N ALA A 49 -14.36 4.77 33.29
CA ALA A 49 -14.42 5.11 31.87
C ALA A 49 -15.35 4.16 31.10
N VAL A 50 -15.90 4.64 29.98
CA VAL A 50 -16.64 3.81 29.03
C VAL A 50 -15.66 3.24 28.00
N VAL A 51 -15.53 1.91 28.00
CA VAL A 51 -14.72 1.19 26.99
C VAL A 51 -15.66 0.73 25.89
N HIS A 52 -15.51 1.30 24.70
CA HIS A 52 -16.27 0.92 23.52
C HIS A 52 -15.36 0.84 22.29
N ASP A 53 -15.79 0.08 21.30
CA ASP A 53 -15.14 0.09 20.00
C ASP A 53 -15.47 1.41 19.30
N GLY A 54 -14.49 2.01 18.68
CA GLY A 54 -14.59 3.34 18.14
C GLY A 54 -13.57 3.57 17.04
N PHE A 55 -13.73 4.68 16.35
CA PHE A 55 -12.87 5.05 15.24
C PHE A 55 -12.08 6.29 15.64
N VAL A 56 -10.85 6.38 15.12
CA VAL A 56 -10.07 7.61 15.21
C VAL A 56 -10.87 8.75 14.56
N PRO A 57 -10.85 9.97 15.12
CA PRO A 57 -11.46 11.13 14.48
C PRO A 57 -11.02 11.23 13.02
N GLN A 58 -12.00 11.33 12.11
CA GLN A 58 -11.70 11.37 10.69
C GLN A 58 -11.18 12.75 10.30
N GLU A 59 -9.88 12.86 10.09
CA GLU A 59 -9.25 14.12 9.68
C GLU A 59 -9.40 14.41 8.18
N ASN A 60 -9.54 13.37 7.35
CA ASN A 60 -9.54 13.50 5.88
C ASN A 60 -10.68 12.71 5.25
N VAL A 61 -11.25 13.24 4.16
CA VAL A 61 -12.27 12.55 3.36
C VAL A 61 -11.83 12.45 1.91
N VAL A 62 -11.81 11.23 1.39
CA VAL A 62 -11.56 10.97 -0.03
C VAL A 62 -12.88 10.79 -0.76
N ARG A 63 -13.01 11.48 -1.89
CA ARG A 63 -14.15 11.32 -2.80
C ARG A 63 -13.66 11.11 -4.23
N VAL A 64 -14.23 10.13 -4.91
CA VAL A 64 -14.03 9.89 -6.33
C VAL A 64 -15.37 10.04 -7.02
N ASN A 65 -15.48 10.99 -7.95
CA ASN A 65 -16.72 11.32 -8.67
C ASN A 65 -17.92 11.56 -7.73
N GLY A 66 -17.70 12.28 -6.62
CA GLY A 66 -18.73 12.59 -5.63
C GLY A 66 -19.07 11.47 -4.65
N MET A 67 -18.63 10.24 -4.89
CA MET A 67 -18.81 9.11 -3.97
C MET A 67 -17.69 9.05 -2.94
N ARG A 68 -18.01 8.73 -1.68
CA ARG A 68 -16.99 8.49 -0.65
C ARG A 68 -16.17 7.27 -1.05
N SER A 69 -14.86 7.40 -1.00
CA SER A 69 -13.93 6.36 -1.44
C SER A 69 -12.71 6.33 -0.53
N THR A 70 -11.83 5.38 -0.76
CA THR A 70 -10.48 5.35 -0.19
C THR A 70 -9.50 5.10 -1.32
N TYR A 71 -8.29 5.63 -1.22
CA TYR A 71 -7.22 5.32 -2.18
C TYR A 71 -6.08 4.60 -1.46
N LEU A 72 -5.45 3.68 -2.17
CA LEU A 72 -4.18 3.09 -1.79
C LEU A 72 -3.13 3.58 -2.79
N THR A 73 -2.11 4.27 -2.29
CA THR A 73 -1.03 4.76 -3.13
C THR A 73 0.08 3.73 -3.20
N VAL A 74 0.48 3.35 -4.42
CA VAL A 74 1.63 2.49 -4.65
C VAL A 74 2.84 3.36 -5.01
N PHE A 75 3.88 3.30 -4.19
CA PHE A 75 5.14 3.97 -4.45
C PHE A 75 6.14 2.98 -5.06
N LYS A 76 6.81 3.39 -6.14
CA LYS A 76 7.94 2.63 -6.69
C LYS A 76 9.22 2.95 -5.91
N HIS A 77 10.10 1.96 -5.80
CA HIS A 77 11.46 2.22 -5.32
C HIS A 77 12.25 3.09 -6.30
N VAL A 78 13.28 3.76 -5.80
CA VAL A 78 14.24 4.51 -6.62
C VAL A 78 14.91 3.55 -7.60
N GLY A 79 15.07 3.98 -8.86
CA GLY A 79 15.64 3.14 -9.93
C GLY A 79 14.69 2.13 -10.57
N ALA A 80 13.53 1.83 -9.96
CA ALA A 80 12.55 0.94 -10.56
C ALA A 80 11.82 1.63 -11.74
N SER A 81 11.59 0.87 -12.81
CA SER A 81 10.81 1.31 -13.99
C SER A 81 9.34 1.50 -13.63
N THR A 82 8.81 2.69 -13.90
CA THR A 82 7.38 3.00 -13.70
C THR A 82 6.48 2.05 -14.52
N LEU A 83 6.87 1.73 -15.76
CA LEU A 83 6.11 0.85 -16.64
C LEU A 83 6.00 -0.56 -16.07
N THR A 84 7.12 -1.09 -15.54
CA THR A 84 7.17 -2.43 -14.97
C THR A 84 6.36 -2.51 -13.68
N VAL A 85 6.55 -1.56 -12.76
CA VAL A 85 5.83 -1.54 -11.47
C VAL A 85 4.32 -1.48 -11.69
N VAL A 86 3.83 -0.59 -12.57
CA VAL A 86 2.39 -0.50 -12.84
C VAL A 86 1.87 -1.78 -13.50
N SER A 87 2.62 -2.37 -14.44
CA SER A 87 2.26 -3.65 -15.05
C SER A 87 2.07 -4.74 -13.99
N ASP A 88 2.99 -4.85 -13.05
CA ASP A 88 2.94 -5.92 -12.04
C ASP A 88 1.83 -5.68 -11.01
N VAL A 89 1.58 -4.43 -10.63
CA VAL A 89 0.40 -4.06 -9.82
C VAL A 89 -0.89 -4.46 -10.54
N LYS A 90 -1.03 -4.13 -11.83
CA LYS A 90 -2.21 -4.50 -12.62
C LYS A 90 -2.43 -6.01 -12.72
N LYS A 91 -1.35 -6.80 -12.77
CA LYS A 91 -1.45 -8.28 -12.75
C LYS A 91 -1.96 -8.83 -11.42
N LEU A 92 -1.71 -8.13 -10.31
CA LEU A 92 -2.18 -8.54 -8.98
C LEU A 92 -3.64 -8.16 -8.71
N ILE A 93 -4.17 -7.14 -9.40
CA ILE A 93 -5.55 -6.64 -9.20
C ILE A 93 -6.60 -7.76 -9.25
N PRO A 94 -6.65 -8.64 -10.27
CA PRO A 94 -7.67 -9.69 -10.33
C PRO A 94 -7.63 -10.65 -9.14
N HIS A 95 -6.43 -10.96 -8.64
CA HIS A 95 -6.27 -11.79 -7.46
C HIS A 95 -6.79 -11.09 -6.21
N ILE A 96 -6.46 -9.80 -6.03
CA ILE A 96 -6.96 -8.99 -4.92
C ILE A 96 -8.48 -8.89 -4.97
N GLU A 97 -9.06 -8.62 -6.15
CA GLU A 97 -10.52 -8.54 -6.33
C GLU A 97 -11.24 -9.82 -5.93
N SER A 98 -10.62 -11.00 -6.13
CA SER A 98 -11.20 -12.28 -5.70
C SER A 98 -11.26 -12.47 -4.18
N LEU A 99 -10.46 -11.72 -3.42
CA LEU A 99 -10.40 -11.77 -1.96
C LEU A 99 -11.28 -10.68 -1.31
N LEU A 100 -11.84 -9.77 -2.10
CA LEU A 100 -12.63 -8.67 -1.57
C LEU A 100 -14.03 -9.13 -1.14
N PRO A 101 -14.54 -8.63 -0.01
CA PRO A 101 -15.94 -8.76 0.36
C PRO A 101 -16.88 -8.20 -0.72
N PRO A 102 -18.12 -8.73 -0.81
CA PRO A 102 -19.11 -8.21 -1.74
C PRO A 102 -19.39 -6.71 -1.48
N GLY A 103 -19.57 -5.94 -2.56
CA GLY A 103 -19.83 -4.50 -2.50
C GLY A 103 -18.60 -3.60 -2.47
N ILE A 104 -17.39 -4.17 -2.44
CA ILE A 104 -16.15 -3.41 -2.61
C ILE A 104 -15.70 -3.50 -4.07
N HIS A 105 -15.47 -2.34 -4.68
CA HIS A 105 -14.96 -2.24 -6.05
C HIS A 105 -13.59 -1.57 -6.06
N LEU A 106 -12.61 -2.23 -6.65
CA LEU A 106 -11.28 -1.67 -6.85
C LEU A 106 -11.21 -1.06 -8.26
N LYS A 107 -10.77 0.20 -8.36
CA LYS A 107 -10.60 0.89 -9.64
C LYS A 107 -9.28 1.66 -9.64
N PRO A 108 -8.45 1.54 -10.69
CA PRO A 108 -7.30 2.42 -10.86
C PRO A 108 -7.77 3.87 -10.97
N PHE A 109 -7.28 4.73 -10.09
CA PHE A 109 -7.60 6.17 -10.11
C PHE A 109 -6.53 7.00 -10.81
N PHE A 110 -5.25 6.74 -10.51
CA PHE A 110 -4.12 7.44 -11.09
C PHE A 110 -3.05 6.45 -11.57
N ASP A 111 -2.61 6.60 -12.81
CA ASP A 111 -1.62 5.75 -13.45
C ASP A 111 -0.57 6.59 -14.20
N GLN A 112 0.63 6.68 -13.60
CA GLN A 112 1.74 7.43 -14.18
C GLN A 112 2.34 6.76 -15.42
N SER A 113 2.16 5.44 -15.60
CA SER A 113 2.73 4.71 -16.75
C SER A 113 2.17 5.19 -18.08
N VAL A 114 0.93 5.72 -18.10
CA VAL A 114 0.29 6.28 -19.29
C VAL A 114 1.09 7.47 -19.83
N PHE A 115 1.47 8.41 -18.95
CA PHE A 115 2.26 9.58 -19.32
C PHE A 115 3.67 9.20 -19.78
N VAL A 116 4.32 8.26 -19.07
CA VAL A 116 5.66 7.79 -19.43
C VAL A 116 5.65 7.09 -20.80
N LYS A 117 4.64 6.26 -21.05
CA LYS A 117 4.49 5.55 -22.33
C LYS A 117 4.23 6.54 -23.46
N GLN A 118 3.38 7.54 -23.25
CA GLN A 118 3.08 8.54 -24.27
C GLN A 118 4.32 9.35 -24.62
N ALA A 119 5.04 9.86 -23.61
CA ALA A 119 6.28 10.61 -23.83
C ALA A 119 7.34 9.79 -24.60
N LEU A 120 7.43 8.48 -24.35
CA LEU A 120 8.32 7.60 -25.12
C LEU A 120 7.91 7.50 -26.59
N VAL A 121 6.61 7.33 -26.86
CA VAL A 121 6.08 7.26 -28.24
C VAL A 121 6.30 8.57 -28.97
N ASP A 122 6.07 9.70 -28.30
CA ASP A 122 6.26 11.03 -28.87
C ASP A 122 7.73 11.24 -29.29
N VAL A 123 8.68 10.91 -28.43
CA VAL A 123 10.13 10.99 -28.75
C VAL A 123 10.51 10.11 -29.94
N ILE A 124 9.97 8.89 -30.02
CA ILE A 124 10.22 8.00 -31.16
C ILE A 124 9.68 8.61 -32.45
N MET A 125 8.44 9.13 -32.41
CA MET A 125 7.80 9.73 -33.58
C MET A 125 8.58 10.96 -34.06
N GLU A 126 8.95 11.86 -33.14
CA GLU A 126 9.77 13.04 -33.44
C GLU A 126 11.13 12.65 -34.00
N GLY A 127 11.77 11.61 -33.44
CA GLY A 127 13.02 11.08 -33.96
C GLY A 127 12.90 10.58 -35.41
N VAL A 128 11.86 9.80 -35.71
CA VAL A 128 11.61 9.29 -37.07
C VAL A 128 11.34 10.43 -38.05
N ILE A 129 10.49 11.40 -37.68
CA ILE A 129 10.20 12.56 -38.52
C ILE A 129 11.48 13.38 -38.75
N GLY A 130 12.26 13.63 -37.69
CA GLY A 130 13.53 14.34 -37.78
C GLY A 130 14.52 13.67 -38.72
N THR A 131 14.74 12.36 -38.56
CA THR A 131 15.62 11.58 -39.46
C THR A 131 15.13 11.64 -40.90
N LEU A 132 13.84 11.46 -41.15
CA LEU A 132 13.27 11.47 -42.50
C LEU A 132 13.44 12.85 -43.17
N LEU A 133 13.22 13.94 -42.44
CA LEU A 133 13.41 15.29 -42.95
C LEU A 133 14.88 15.58 -43.27
N VAL A 134 15.82 15.13 -42.42
CA VAL A 134 17.26 15.29 -42.66
C VAL A 134 17.70 14.47 -43.88
N SER A 135 17.29 13.20 -43.99
CA SER A 135 17.58 12.38 -45.16
C SER A 135 17.01 13.00 -46.44
N LEU A 136 15.77 13.51 -46.41
CA LEU A 136 15.18 14.20 -47.55
C LEU A 136 15.97 15.45 -47.94
N MET A 137 16.41 16.24 -46.96
CA MET A 137 17.24 17.42 -47.21
C MET A 137 18.56 17.03 -47.89
N ILE A 138 19.28 16.03 -47.36
CA ILE A 138 20.55 15.55 -47.93
C ILE A 138 20.33 15.08 -49.37
N TYR A 139 19.26 14.32 -49.63
CA TYR A 139 18.92 13.84 -50.97
C TYR A 139 18.75 14.98 -51.98
N LEU A 140 18.01 16.03 -51.61
CA LEU A 140 17.74 17.17 -52.49
C LEU A 140 19.01 17.95 -52.86
N PHE A 141 20.01 18.00 -51.97
CA PHE A 141 21.27 18.70 -52.23
C PHE A 141 22.32 17.84 -52.96
N LEU A 142 22.44 16.55 -52.64
CA LEU A 142 23.46 15.67 -53.23
C LEU A 142 22.99 14.97 -54.51
N GLY A 143 21.69 14.79 -54.73
CA GLY A 143 21.14 14.17 -55.94
C GLY A 143 21.46 12.68 -56.13
N ASP A 144 22.19 12.06 -55.20
CA ASP A 144 22.56 10.64 -55.25
C ASP A 144 22.04 9.89 -54.01
N LEU A 145 21.21 8.88 -54.27
CA LEU A 145 20.60 8.01 -53.26
C LEU A 145 21.65 7.27 -52.41
N ARG A 146 22.86 7.06 -52.94
CA ARG A 146 23.93 6.32 -52.25
C ARG A 146 24.57 7.06 -51.08
N SER A 147 24.45 8.38 -51.00
CA SER A 147 25.02 9.18 -49.90
C SER A 147 24.01 9.55 -48.81
N THR A 148 22.76 9.12 -48.93
CA THR A 148 21.64 9.58 -48.06
C THR A 148 21.15 8.54 -47.03
N VAL A 149 21.42 7.25 -47.26
CA VAL A 149 21.02 6.13 -46.37
C VAL A 149 22.16 5.70 -45.47
#